data_AF-A0A1G8VV48-F1
#
_entry.id   AF-A0A1G8VV48-F1
#
_cell.length_a   1.000
_cell.length_b   1.000
_cell.length_c   1.000
_cell.angle_alpha   90.00
_cell.angle_beta   90.00
_cell.angle_gamma   90.00
#
_symmetry.space_group_name_H-M   'P 1'
#
loop_
_entity.id
_entity.type
_entity.pdbx_description
1 polymer ?
#
loop_
_entity_poly.entity_id
_entity_poly.type
_entity_poly.pdbx_seq_one_letter_code
_entity_poly.pdbx_strand_id
1 'polypeptide(L)'
;MQRGHRLLALVVVLLLVAGLCVHYGATHEERSPHPTGEQLAENPAGWDGERVLLFGTVTEQTEGGFVMDVETDSGEIARTVEVYNAQPSVDTGGVVQVYGELSERGTLQQADSVVVVTESPREHWYKLGLSGVGGLLAAGAFLWYWRIDPHRVRFVARGGEDDG
;
A
#
# COMPACT_ATOMS: atom_id res chain seq x y z
N MET A 1 35.83 20.62 3.39
CA MET A 1 34.41 20.95 3.68
C MET A 1 33.45 20.52 2.56
N GLN A 2 33.50 19.28 2.06
CA GLN A 2 32.63 18.86 0.94
C GLN A 2 31.91 17.51 1.15
N ARG A 3 32.39 16.65 2.04
CA ARG A 3 31.87 15.28 2.21
C ARG A 3 30.72 15.20 3.22
N GLY A 4 30.81 15.94 4.34
CA GLY A 4 29.74 16.02 5.33
C GLY A 4 28.46 16.67 4.79
N HIS A 5 28.59 17.72 3.98
CA HIS A 5 27.44 18.36 3.33
C HIS A 5 26.77 17.46 2.29
N ARG A 6 27.54 16.64 1.55
CA ARG A 6 26.97 15.68 0.58
C ARG A 6 26.19 14.57 1.27
N LEU A 7 26.70 14.07 2.40
CA LEU A 7 26.04 13.02 3.17
C LEU A 7 24.79 13.53 3.88
N LEU A 8 24.86 14.74 4.46
CA LEU A 8 23.69 15.45 4.98
C LEU A 8 22.65 15.69 3.87
N ALA A 9 23.07 16.15 2.70
CA ALA A 9 22.18 16.37 1.57
C ALA A 9 21.50 15.06 1.12
N LEU A 10 22.24 13.95 1.05
CA LEU A 10 21.69 12.65 0.68
C LEU A 10 20.67 12.14 1.71
N VAL A 11 20.97 12.26 3.01
CA VAL A 11 20.03 11.89 4.08
C VAL A 11 18.78 12.77 4.05
N VAL A 12 18.93 14.08 3.86
CA VAL A 12 17.79 15.00 3.74
C VAL A 12 16.93 14.65 2.52
N VAL A 13 17.54 14.34 1.38
CA VAL A 13 16.80 13.93 0.18
C VAL A 13 16.05 12.61 0.42
N LEU A 14 16.67 11.61 1.04
CA LEU A 14 16.00 10.35 1.37
C LEU A 14 14.83 10.54 2.33
N LEU A 15 14.99 11.38 3.36
CA LEU A 15 13.92 11.71 4.30
C LEU A 15 12.78 12.49 3.63
N LEU A 16 13.12 13.42 2.73
CA LEU A 16 12.12 14.16 1.94
C LEU A 16 11.34 13.23 1.01
N VAL A 17 12.02 12.32 0.31
CA VAL A 17 11.37 11.34 -0.57
C VAL A 17 10.48 10.40 0.24
N ALA A 18 10.98 9.86 1.36
CA ALA A 18 10.17 9.02 2.25
C ALA A 18 8.96 9.78 2.79
N GLY A 19 9.15 11.02 3.25
CA GLY A 19 8.07 11.90 3.70
C GLY A 19 7.06 12.20 2.60
N LEU A 20 7.51 12.42 1.36
CA LEU A 20 6.62 12.63 0.21
C LEU A 20 5.81 11.37 -0.10
N CYS A 21 6.44 10.19 -0.07
CA CYS A 21 5.75 8.92 -0.29
C CYS A 21 4.69 8.64 0.79
N VAL A 22 5.03 8.89 2.06
CA VAL A 22 4.08 8.73 3.18
C VAL A 22 2.95 9.75 3.08
N HIS A 23 3.27 11.02 2.81
CA HIS A 23 2.26 12.06 2.63
C HIS A 23 1.35 11.78 1.44
N TYR A 24 1.92 11.32 0.33
CA TYR A 24 1.14 10.92 -0.83
C TYR A 24 0.22 9.76 -0.48
N GLY A 25 0.70 8.71 0.19
CA GLY A 25 -0.14 7.60 0.66
C GLY A 25 -1.28 8.08 1.55
N ALA A 26 -0.99 8.94 2.53
CA ALA A 26 -1.99 9.45 3.48
C ALA A 26 -3.02 10.40 2.87
N THR A 27 -2.69 11.09 1.76
CA THR A 27 -3.60 12.08 1.13
C THR A 27 -4.21 11.60 -0.19
N HIS A 28 -3.82 10.41 -0.66
CA HIS A 28 -4.35 9.87 -1.90
C HIS A 28 -5.84 9.55 -1.78
N GLU A 29 -6.24 9.01 -0.63
CA GLU A 29 -7.62 8.60 -0.37
C GLU A 29 -8.57 9.79 -0.22
N GLU A 30 -8.14 10.87 0.44
CA GLU A 30 -8.92 12.10 0.59
C GLU A 30 -9.25 12.80 -0.76
N ARG A 31 -8.51 12.47 -1.82
CA ARG A 31 -8.76 12.99 -3.18
C ARG A 31 -9.40 11.98 -4.12
N SER A 32 -9.67 10.77 -3.65
CA SER A 32 -10.38 9.78 -4.45
C SER A 32 -11.80 10.27 -4.74
N PRO A 33 -12.28 10.18 -5.99
CA PRO A 33 -13.69 10.46 -6.30
C PRO A 33 -14.65 9.37 -5.81
N HIS A 34 -14.13 8.34 -5.12
CA HIS A 34 -14.87 7.18 -4.63
C HIS A 34 -14.77 7.10 -3.11
N PRO A 35 -15.79 6.54 -2.44
CA PRO A 35 -15.82 6.42 -0.99
C PRO A 35 -14.66 5.57 -0.45
N THR A 36 -14.11 5.99 0.68
CA THR A 36 -13.24 5.14 1.51
C THR A 36 -14.07 4.23 2.42
N GLY A 37 -13.44 3.24 3.04
CA GLY A 37 -14.10 2.35 4.01
C GLY A 37 -14.71 3.12 5.19
N GLU A 38 -14.03 4.16 5.67
CA GLU A 38 -14.47 5.04 6.75
C GLU A 38 -15.74 5.79 6.36
N GLN A 39 -15.75 6.37 5.16
CA GLN A 39 -16.91 7.12 4.67
C GLN A 39 -18.13 6.20 4.47
N LEU A 40 -17.89 4.96 4.07
CA LEU A 40 -18.93 3.95 3.94
C LEU A 40 -19.45 3.46 5.31
N ALA A 41 -18.58 3.37 6.31
CA ALA A 41 -18.96 3.04 7.69
C ALA A 41 -19.79 4.17 8.34
N GLU A 42 -19.40 5.43 8.12
CA GLU A 42 -20.07 6.61 8.68
C GLU A 42 -21.40 6.93 8.00
N ASN A 43 -21.45 6.89 6.67
CA ASN A 43 -22.65 7.21 5.89
C ASN A 43 -22.94 6.17 4.80
N PRO A 44 -23.50 5.00 5.16
CA PRO A 44 -23.67 3.87 4.24
C PRO A 44 -24.60 4.16 3.06
N ALA A 45 -25.64 4.96 3.27
CA ALA A 45 -26.62 5.31 2.24
C ALA A 45 -26.23 6.55 1.42
N GLY A 46 -25.11 7.20 1.75
CA GLY A 46 -24.68 8.44 1.08
C GLY A 46 -24.20 8.24 -0.35
N TRP A 47 -24.04 6.99 -0.78
CA TRP A 47 -23.47 6.57 -2.05
C TRP A 47 -24.37 5.59 -2.81
N ASP A 48 -25.64 5.47 -2.38
CA ASP A 48 -26.64 4.64 -3.04
C ASP A 48 -27.12 5.28 -4.35
N GLY A 49 -26.93 4.57 -5.47
CA GLY A 49 -27.21 5.03 -6.83
C GLY A 49 -25.99 5.61 -7.53
N GLU A 50 -24.87 5.74 -6.81
CA GLU A 50 -23.60 6.22 -7.35
C GLU A 50 -22.73 5.08 -7.86
N ARG A 51 -21.95 5.37 -8.90
CA ARG A 51 -20.91 4.48 -9.41
C ARG A 51 -19.64 4.70 -8.60
N VAL A 52 -19.27 3.68 -7.84
CA VAL A 52 -18.16 3.71 -6.90
C VAL A 52 -17.15 2.61 -7.21
N LEU A 53 -15.93 2.86 -6.77
CA LEU A 53 -14.85 1.89 -6.79
C LEU A 53 -14.61 1.42 -5.36
N LEU A 54 -14.84 0.14 -5.07
CA LEU A 54 -14.61 -0.44 -3.76
C LEU A 54 -13.51 -1.49 -3.82
N PHE A 55 -12.68 -1.51 -2.79
CA PHE A 55 -11.69 -2.54 -2.55
C PHE A 55 -12.18 -3.42 -1.41
N GLY A 56 -12.12 -4.74 -1.59
CA GLY A 56 -12.58 -5.66 -0.57
C GLY A 56 -11.94 -7.03 -0.68
N THR A 57 -11.97 -7.74 0.44
CA THR A 57 -11.52 -9.13 0.55
C THR A 57 -12.70 -10.06 0.29
N VAL A 58 -12.57 -10.97 -0.67
CA VAL A 58 -13.64 -11.92 -1.00
C VAL A 58 -13.81 -12.93 0.14
N THR A 59 -15.02 -13.01 0.69
CA THR A 59 -15.36 -13.93 1.79
C THR A 59 -16.13 -15.14 1.30
N GLU A 60 -16.95 -14.98 0.26
CA GLU A 60 -17.81 -16.03 -0.27
C GLU A 60 -18.02 -15.86 -1.78
N GLN A 61 -18.15 -16.97 -2.51
CA GLN A 61 -18.51 -16.99 -3.93
C GLN A 61 -19.98 -17.38 -4.08
N THR A 62 -20.73 -16.70 -4.93
CA THR A 62 -22.16 -16.99 -5.18
C THR A 62 -22.39 -17.38 -6.65
N GLU A 63 -23.56 -17.91 -6.98
CA GLU A 63 -23.86 -18.43 -8.34
C GLU A 63 -23.81 -17.34 -9.44
N GLY A 64 -23.92 -16.06 -9.07
CA GLY A 64 -23.91 -14.93 -10.00
C GLY A 64 -23.00 -13.77 -9.59
N GLY A 65 -22.11 -13.99 -8.62
CA GLY A 65 -21.47 -12.94 -7.87
C GLY A 65 -20.51 -13.44 -6.80
N PHE A 66 -20.25 -12.59 -5.82
CA PHE A 66 -19.46 -12.91 -4.63
C PHE A 66 -19.77 -11.91 -3.52
N VAL A 67 -19.40 -12.27 -2.30
CA VAL A 67 -19.46 -11.40 -1.13
C VAL A 67 -18.04 -10.95 -0.80
N MET A 68 -17.86 -9.66 -0.53
CA MET A 68 -16.59 -9.12 -0.08
C MET A 68 -16.76 -8.23 1.16
N ASP A 69 -15.76 -8.25 2.03
CA ASP A 69 -15.64 -7.32 3.14
C ASP A 69 -14.77 -6.14 2.72
N VAL A 70 -15.34 -4.94 2.83
CA VAL A 70 -14.65 -3.66 2.69
C VAL A 70 -14.14 -3.28 4.07
N GLU A 71 -12.83 -3.11 4.18
CA GLU A 71 -12.15 -2.73 5.41
C GLU A 71 -11.86 -1.22 5.42
N THR A 72 -11.74 -0.69 6.63
CA THR A 72 -11.17 0.63 6.92
C THR A 72 -9.64 0.53 6.95
N ASP A 73 -8.97 1.68 6.94
CA ASP A 73 -7.52 1.80 7.09
C ASP A 73 -6.98 1.20 8.40
N SER A 74 -7.83 1.13 9.44
CA SER A 74 -7.49 0.47 10.70
C SER A 74 -7.59 -1.05 10.63
N GLY A 75 -8.09 -1.62 9.53
CA GLY A 75 -8.34 -3.04 9.33
C GLY A 75 -9.66 -3.53 9.94
N GLU A 76 -10.53 -2.63 10.39
CA GLU A 76 -11.89 -2.98 10.82
C GLU A 76 -12.81 -3.12 9.61
N ILE A 77 -13.71 -4.11 9.63
CA ILE A 77 -14.71 -4.30 8.58
C ILE A 77 -15.68 -3.12 8.60
N ALA A 78 -15.61 -2.25 7.59
CA ALA A 78 -16.56 -1.17 7.39
C ALA A 78 -17.93 -1.75 7.00
N ARG A 79 -17.94 -2.59 5.98
CA ARG A 79 -19.15 -3.20 5.42
C ARG A 79 -18.87 -4.51 4.70
N THR A 80 -19.87 -5.38 4.73
CA THR A 80 -19.97 -6.55 3.87
C THR A 80 -20.85 -6.17 2.68
N VAL A 81 -20.31 -6.33 1.48
CA VAL A 81 -20.95 -5.95 0.21
C VAL A 81 -21.13 -7.19 -0.65
N GLU A 82 -22.36 -7.42 -1.09
CA GLU A 82 -22.67 -8.45 -2.07
C GLU A 82 -22.57 -7.87 -3.47
N VAL A 83 -21.73 -8.48 -4.29
CA VAL A 83 -21.42 -8.04 -5.65
C VAL A 83 -22.06 -8.99 -6.64
N TYR A 84 -22.82 -8.44 -7.60
CA TYR A 84 -23.51 -9.19 -8.63
C TYR A 84 -23.01 -8.85 -10.02
N ASN A 85 -23.31 -9.72 -10.99
CA ASN A 85 -22.94 -9.56 -12.41
C ASN A 85 -21.43 -9.58 -12.68
N ALA A 86 -20.65 -10.16 -11.77
CA ALA A 86 -19.24 -10.42 -11.96
C ALA A 86 -18.79 -11.68 -11.23
N GLN A 87 -17.94 -12.48 -11.87
CA GLN A 87 -17.37 -13.71 -11.31
C GLN A 87 -15.86 -13.67 -11.52
N PRO A 88 -15.12 -12.93 -10.68
CA PRO A 88 -13.67 -12.91 -10.75
C PRO A 88 -13.10 -14.30 -10.42
N SER A 89 -12.06 -14.71 -11.14
CA SER A 89 -11.28 -15.92 -10.83
C SER A 89 -10.36 -15.65 -9.62
N VAL A 90 -10.96 -15.45 -8.45
CA VAL A 90 -10.27 -15.16 -7.19
C VAL A 90 -10.71 -16.16 -6.14
N ASP A 91 -9.76 -16.65 -5.34
CA ASP A 91 -10.07 -17.52 -4.21
C ASP A 91 -10.61 -16.71 -3.02
N THR A 92 -11.34 -17.36 -2.13
CA THR A 92 -11.72 -16.78 -0.84
C THR A 92 -10.47 -16.29 -0.10
N GLY A 93 -10.49 -15.04 0.36
CA GLY A 93 -9.38 -14.33 0.97
C GLY A 93 -8.55 -13.49 -0.03
N GLY A 94 -8.81 -13.59 -1.33
CA GLY A 94 -8.21 -12.70 -2.32
C GLY A 94 -8.81 -11.29 -2.27
N VAL A 95 -8.06 -10.31 -2.77
CA VAL A 95 -8.47 -8.90 -2.76
C VAL A 95 -8.87 -8.48 -4.17
N VAL A 96 -10.07 -7.94 -4.28
CA VAL A 96 -10.64 -7.46 -5.53
C VAL A 96 -10.94 -5.97 -5.45
N GLN A 97 -10.93 -5.36 -6.63
CA GLN A 97 -11.35 -3.99 -6.86
C GLN A 97 -12.57 -4.03 -7.78
N VAL A 98 -13.70 -3.53 -7.29
CA VAL A 98 -14.99 -3.59 -7.97
C VAL A 98 -15.44 -2.18 -8.30
N TYR A 99 -15.65 -1.94 -9.59
CA TYR A 99 -16.28 -0.71 -10.08
C TYR A 99 -17.71 -1.01 -10.48
N GLY A 100 -18.66 -0.25 -9.94
CA GLY A 100 -20.07 -0.49 -10.19
C GLY A 100 -21.00 0.41 -9.38
N GLU A 101 -22.30 0.25 -9.59
CA GLU A 101 -23.33 1.00 -8.86
C GLU A 101 -23.59 0.38 -7.50
N LEU A 102 -23.52 1.20 -6.45
CA LEU A 102 -23.79 0.78 -5.08
C LEU A 102 -25.24 1.07 -4.69
N SER A 103 -25.84 0.22 -3.87
CA SER A 103 -27.22 0.35 -3.44
C SER A 103 -27.46 -0.35 -2.09
N GLU A 104 -28.69 -0.23 -1.60
CA GLU A 104 -29.16 -0.84 -0.35
C GLU A 104 -28.40 -0.41 0.91
N ARG A 105 -28.00 0.85 0.98
CA ARG A 105 -27.18 1.45 2.04
C ARG A 105 -25.78 0.86 2.07
N GLY A 106 -25.20 0.72 0.89
CA GLY A 106 -23.83 0.25 0.74
C GLY A 106 -23.62 -1.25 0.98
N THR A 107 -24.65 -2.07 0.77
CA THR A 107 -24.55 -3.54 0.95
C THR A 107 -24.66 -4.32 -0.35
N LEU A 108 -25.15 -3.69 -1.42
CA LEU A 108 -25.37 -4.36 -2.70
C LEU A 108 -24.67 -3.57 -3.80
N GLN A 109 -23.80 -4.21 -4.56
CA GLN A 109 -23.08 -3.57 -5.67
C GLN A 109 -23.29 -4.34 -6.97
N GLN A 110 -23.79 -3.63 -7.98
CA GLN A 110 -23.87 -4.16 -9.34
C GLN A 110 -22.56 -3.85 -10.06
N ALA A 111 -21.75 -4.88 -10.35
CA ALA A 111 -20.45 -4.69 -10.97
C ALA A 111 -20.57 -4.37 -12.48
N ASP A 112 -19.88 -3.30 -12.88
CA ASP A 112 -19.62 -2.97 -14.29
C ASP A 112 -18.26 -3.55 -14.73
N SER A 113 -17.28 -3.54 -13.83
CA SER A 113 -15.96 -4.15 -14.06
C SER A 113 -15.32 -4.58 -12.75
N VAL A 114 -14.63 -5.72 -12.78
CA VAL A 114 -13.89 -6.25 -11.63
C VAL A 114 -12.44 -6.48 -12.03
N VAL A 115 -11.53 -5.97 -11.21
CA VAL A 115 -10.09 -6.17 -11.35
C VAL A 115 -9.61 -6.93 -10.12
N VAL A 116 -8.93 -8.06 -10.33
CA VAL A 116 -8.30 -8.80 -9.24
C VAL A 116 -6.97 -8.12 -8.90
N VAL A 117 -6.86 -7.61 -7.67
CA VAL A 117 -5.67 -6.89 -7.20
C VAL A 117 -4.64 -7.86 -6.64
N THR A 118 -5.13 -8.88 -5.93
CA THR A 118 -4.32 -9.94 -5.34
C THR A 118 -5.12 -11.24 -5.40
N GLU A 119 -4.62 -12.22 -6.15
CA GLU A 119 -5.29 -13.52 -6.29
C GLU A 119 -5.22 -14.33 -4.99
N SER A 120 -4.17 -14.13 -4.17
CA SER A 120 -4.02 -14.79 -2.88
C SER A 120 -3.32 -13.94 -1.80
N PRO A 121 -3.69 -14.05 -0.50
CA PRO A 121 -3.10 -13.28 0.60
C PRO A 121 -1.57 -13.37 0.72
N ARG A 122 -0.95 -14.39 0.10
CA ARG A 122 0.50 -14.63 0.12
C ARG A 122 1.28 -13.71 -0.82
N GLU A 123 0.65 -13.07 -1.80
CA GLU A 123 1.34 -12.17 -2.76
C GLU A 123 1.66 -10.79 -2.18
N HIS A 124 0.96 -10.35 -1.13
CA HIS A 124 1.28 -9.10 -0.41
C HIS A 124 2.72 -9.06 0.11
N TRP A 125 3.28 -10.22 0.48
CA TRP A 125 4.65 -10.33 0.99
C TRP A 125 5.72 -10.08 -0.08
N TYR A 126 5.42 -10.33 -1.36
CA TYR A 126 6.37 -10.09 -2.45
C TYR A 126 6.60 -8.60 -2.71
N LYS A 127 5.58 -7.76 -2.53
CA LYS A 127 5.69 -6.30 -2.73
C LYS A 127 6.52 -5.62 -1.62
N LEU A 128 6.41 -6.08 -0.38
CA LEU A 128 7.24 -5.59 0.74
C LEU A 128 8.71 -6.09 0.67
N GLY A 129 8.92 -7.30 0.14
CA GLY A 129 10.26 -7.89 0.02
C GLY A 129 11.21 -7.05 -0.84
N LEU A 130 10.74 -6.47 -1.95
CA LEU A 130 11.61 -5.74 -2.88
C LEU A 130 12.09 -4.40 -2.31
N SER A 131 11.24 -3.66 -1.59
CA SER A 131 11.64 -2.43 -0.88
C SER A 131 12.59 -2.72 0.30
N GLY A 132 12.38 -3.84 1.01
CA GLY A 132 13.28 -4.29 2.06
C GLY A 132 14.69 -4.64 1.54
N VAL A 133 14.77 -5.31 0.40
CA VAL A 133 16.06 -5.65 -0.26
C VAL A 133 16.79 -4.38 -0.71
N GLY A 134 16.07 -3.38 -1.24
CA GLY A 134 16.67 -2.09 -1.59
C GLY A 134 17.27 -1.36 -0.38
N GLY A 135 16.53 -1.31 0.74
CA GLY A 135 17.01 -0.73 1.99
C GLY A 135 18.22 -1.48 2.58
N LEU A 136 18.20 -2.81 2.54
CA LEU A 136 19.30 -3.66 3.01
C LEU A 136 20.53 -3.59 2.13
N LEU A 137 20.38 -3.46 0.80
CA LEU A 137 21.50 -3.26 -0.12
C LEU A 137 22.14 -1.88 0.05
N ALA A 138 21.35 -0.84 0.30
CA ALA A 138 21.86 0.49 0.61
C ALA A 138 22.62 0.50 1.96
N ALA A 139 22.04 -0.11 3.00
CA ALA A 139 22.69 -0.26 4.30
C ALA A 139 23.95 -1.13 4.22
N GLY A 140 23.88 -2.24 3.47
CA GLY A 140 25.00 -3.14 3.20
C GLY A 140 26.13 -2.45 2.45
N ALA A 141 25.85 -1.73 1.37
CA ALA A 141 26.85 -0.97 0.63
C ALA A 141 27.48 0.15 1.48
N PHE A 142 26.67 0.81 2.32
CA PHE A 142 27.16 1.82 3.27
C PHE A 142 28.14 1.23 4.28
N LEU A 143 27.80 0.08 4.89
CA LEU A 143 28.65 -0.63 5.85
C LEU A 143 29.86 -1.32 5.18
N TRP A 144 29.74 -1.73 3.92
CA TRP A 144 30.81 -2.38 3.17
C TRP A 144 31.89 -1.40 2.75
N TYR A 145 31.52 -0.15 2.40
CA TYR A 145 32.48 0.89 2.03
C TYR A 145 33.07 1.65 3.23
N TRP A 146 32.39 1.71 4.38
CA TRP A 146 32.81 2.53 5.52
C TRP A 146 32.86 1.75 6.83
N ARG A 147 34.06 1.60 7.40
CA ARG A 147 34.19 1.07 8.77
C ARG A 147 33.92 2.19 9.77
N ILE A 148 32.96 1.99 10.67
CA ILE A 148 32.74 2.88 11.82
C ILE A 148 33.86 2.63 12.82
N ASP A 149 34.72 3.63 13.06
CA ASP A 149 35.73 3.56 14.11
C ASP A 149 35.21 4.26 15.39
N PRO A 150 34.78 3.48 16.41
CA PRO A 150 34.14 4.03 17.61
C PRO A 150 35.10 4.83 18.51
N HIS A 151 36.41 4.74 18.29
CA HIS A 151 37.39 5.48 19.09
C HIS A 151 37.64 6.92 18.61
N ARG A 152 37.25 7.25 17.38
CA ARG A 152 37.42 8.61 16.81
C ARG A 152 36.18 9.20 16.16
N VAL A 153 35.06 8.46 16.14
CA VAL A 153 33.80 8.84 15.47
C VAL A 153 34.08 9.31 14.02
N ARG A 154 34.89 8.53 13.30
CA ARG A 154 35.19 8.77 11.87
C ARG A 154 34.93 7.51 11.08
N PHE A 155 34.38 7.71 9.89
CA PHE A 155 34.21 6.67 8.90
C PHE A 155 35.46 6.67 8.00
N VAL A 156 36.09 5.51 7.77
CA VAL A 156 37.27 5.38 6.89
C VAL A 156 36.95 4.41 5.75
N ALA A 157 37.29 4.79 4.52
CA ALA A 157 37.13 3.95 3.34
C ALA A 157 38.14 2.81 3.37
N ARG A 158 37.68 1.57 3.20
CA ARG A 158 38.56 0.39 3.26
C ARG A 158 39.36 0.28 1.95
N GLY A 159 40.64 0.68 2.00
CA GLY A 159 41.57 0.59 0.87
C GLY A 159 42.37 1.87 0.56
N GLY A 160 42.28 2.92 1.38
CA GLY A 160 43.26 4.00 1.31
C GLY A 160 44.57 3.52 1.91
N GLU A 161 45.52 3.13 1.06
CA GLU A 161 46.93 2.98 1.43
C GLU A 161 47.40 4.23 2.19
N ASP A 162 48.04 3.95 3.32
CA ASP A 162 48.70 4.92 4.18
C ASP A 162 50.04 5.23 3.51
N ASP A 163 50.06 6.23 2.63
CA ASP A 163 51.30 6.82 2.13
C ASP A 163 51.43 8.23 2.72
N GLY A 164 52.21 8.34 3.80
CA GLY A 164 52.71 9.60 4.37
C GLY A 164 52.76 9.65 5.88
#